data_AF-A0A9E5QEF8-F1
#
_entry.id   AF-A0A9E5QEF8-F1
#
_cell.length_a   1.000
_cell.length_b   1.000
_cell.length_c   1.000
_cell.angle_alpha   90.00
_cell.angle_beta   90.00
_cell.angle_gamma   90.00
#
_symmetry.space_group_name_H-M   'P 1'
#
loop_
_entity.id
_entity.type
_entity.pdbx_description
1 polymer ?
#
loop_
_entity_poly.entity_id
_entity_poly.type
_entity_poly.pdbx_seq_one_letter_code
_entity_poly.pdbx_strand_id
1 'polypeptide(L)'
;MVLVTLLFFSVHSSVLYGQEELPNPWQLGNQKLQQGHNYLSVLLELRELKQQYMTSQWKESFCQFIGTVNSYVGNYSEAMVYFDKQGRYPSNALGYQNFYGYKPVNALQVIQSVADSSQVIFINEAHHVPLHRAFSIQLLKILYNKGFRYFAAETLNEMDKELNDRKYPLLHFTGGYTDEPVYGHLVRTALRLGFKVVAYEHTVPCDPRKDDNCQNQRERGQAQNLYDRILAKEPSAKIFVHAGYGHIDEKGSDNWIPMAKYFKEITGINPFTIDQQTMTEHSSPEYEEAEYRYVVEKGLIKEPAIFKSDDGKLWIQEFSRGSYDVQVFHP
;
A
#
# COMPACT_ATOMS: atom_id res chain seq x y z
N MET A 1 -36.91 -0.62 73.75
CA MET A 1 -35.56 0.00 73.64
C MET A 1 -34.56 -1.13 73.39
N VAL A 2 -33.58 -0.91 72.51
CA VAL A 2 -32.54 -1.84 72.01
C VAL A 2 -33.02 -2.72 70.83
N LEU A 3 -32.99 -2.17 69.61
CA LEU A 3 -31.92 -2.19 68.57
C LEU A 3 -31.96 -3.47 67.70
N VAL A 4 -32.60 -3.33 66.54
CA VAL A 4 -32.56 -4.28 65.42
C VAL A 4 -31.37 -3.89 64.53
N THR A 5 -30.36 -4.75 64.45
CA THR A 5 -29.25 -4.58 63.52
C THR A 5 -29.62 -5.23 62.18
N LEU A 6 -30.02 -4.39 61.22
CA LEU A 6 -30.23 -4.77 59.82
C LEU A 6 -28.87 -4.98 59.14
N LEU A 7 -28.52 -6.24 58.90
CA LEU A 7 -27.44 -6.63 57.99
C LEU A 7 -27.93 -6.44 56.54
N PHE A 8 -27.50 -5.36 55.89
CA PHE A 8 -27.62 -5.21 54.44
C PHE A 8 -26.61 -6.14 53.77
N PHE A 9 -27.07 -7.29 53.28
CA PHE A 9 -26.36 -8.02 52.23
C PHE A 9 -26.61 -7.28 50.92
N SER A 10 -25.64 -6.47 50.47
CA SER A 10 -25.60 -5.98 49.11
C SER A 10 -25.22 -7.15 48.20
N VAL A 11 -26.22 -7.80 47.62
CA VAL A 11 -26.00 -8.70 46.49
C VAL A 11 -25.54 -7.82 45.33
N HIS A 12 -24.23 -7.70 45.16
CA HIS A 12 -23.65 -7.25 43.90
C HIS A 12 -23.94 -8.35 42.89
N SER A 13 -25.09 -8.23 42.23
CA SER A 13 -25.34 -8.94 40.98
C SER A 13 -24.35 -8.38 39.95
N SER A 14 -23.15 -8.96 39.89
CA SER A 14 -22.30 -8.90 38.73
C SER A 14 -23.03 -9.61 37.61
N VAL A 15 -23.86 -8.86 36.88
CA VAL A 15 -24.26 -9.24 35.54
C VAL A 15 -22.96 -9.24 34.73
N LEU A 16 -22.35 -10.42 34.61
CA LEU A 16 -21.39 -10.71 33.57
C LEU A 16 -22.14 -10.57 32.24
N TYR A 17 -22.29 -9.32 31.76
CA TYR A 17 -22.38 -9.11 30.33
C TYR A 17 -21.13 -9.74 29.77
N GLY A 18 -21.28 -10.86 29.06
CA GLY A 18 -20.18 -11.39 28.27
C GLY A 18 -19.65 -10.22 27.44
N GLN A 19 -18.39 -9.83 27.66
CA GLN A 19 -17.75 -8.90 26.75
C GLN A 19 -17.79 -9.59 25.40
N GLU A 20 -18.62 -9.10 24.48
CA GLU A 20 -18.53 -9.51 23.09
C GLU A 20 -17.06 -9.36 22.68
N GLU A 21 -16.49 -10.44 22.17
CA GLU A 21 -15.10 -10.47 21.77
C GLU A 21 -14.86 -9.34 20.76
N LEU A 22 -13.88 -8.49 21.03
CA LEU A 22 -13.55 -7.37 20.16
C LEU A 22 -13.27 -7.91 18.74
N PRO A 23 -14.08 -7.58 17.72
CA PRO A 23 -13.93 -8.15 16.39
C PRO A 23 -12.65 -7.66 15.73
N ASN A 24 -12.21 -8.34 14.67
CA ASN A 24 -11.15 -7.79 13.84
C ASN A 24 -11.60 -6.42 13.27
N PRO A 25 -10.74 -5.38 13.32
CA PRO A 25 -11.14 -4.02 12.92
C PRO A 25 -11.53 -3.91 11.45
N TRP A 26 -10.92 -4.70 10.55
CA TRP A 26 -11.32 -4.78 9.14
C TRP A 26 -12.70 -5.41 8.98
N GLN A 27 -13.01 -6.46 9.74
CA GLN A 27 -14.33 -7.09 9.72
C GLN A 27 -15.41 -6.11 10.20
N LEU A 28 -15.16 -5.42 11.32
CA LEU A 28 -16.05 -4.38 11.84
C LEU A 28 -16.33 -3.31 10.78
N GLY A 29 -15.28 -2.73 10.19
CA GLY A 29 -15.41 -1.70 9.17
C GLY A 29 -16.16 -2.18 7.94
N ASN A 30 -15.78 -3.34 7.39
CA ASN A 30 -16.41 -3.89 6.19
C ASN A 30 -17.90 -4.19 6.41
N GLN A 31 -18.27 -4.71 7.58
CA GLN A 31 -19.68 -4.95 7.92
C GLN A 31 -20.49 -3.65 7.95
N LYS A 32 -19.93 -2.57 8.52
CA LYS A 32 -20.58 -1.25 8.55
C LYS A 32 -20.76 -0.71 7.13
N LEU A 33 -19.74 -0.79 6.28
CA LEU A 33 -19.82 -0.35 4.89
C LEU A 33 -20.90 -1.13 4.12
N GLN A 34 -21.01 -2.44 4.35
CA GLN A 34 -22.10 -3.27 3.79
C GLN A 34 -23.50 -2.89 4.29
N GLN A 35 -23.60 -2.33 5.50
CA GLN A 35 -24.85 -1.79 6.07
C GLN A 35 -25.18 -0.38 5.55
N GLY A 36 -24.40 0.17 4.61
CA GLY A 36 -24.63 1.49 4.01
C GLY A 36 -23.99 2.66 4.77
N HIS A 37 -23.15 2.37 5.77
CA HIS A 37 -22.33 3.39 6.41
C HIS A 37 -21.22 3.90 5.48
N ASN A 38 -20.75 5.11 5.72
CA ASN A 38 -19.58 5.65 5.02
C ASN A 38 -18.31 5.51 5.88
N TYR A 39 -17.15 5.73 5.25
CA TYR A 39 -15.85 5.61 5.91
C TYR A 39 -15.63 6.64 7.05
N LEU A 40 -16.33 7.78 7.06
CA LEU A 40 -16.29 8.71 8.19
C LEU A 40 -16.98 8.09 9.43
N SER A 41 -18.14 7.47 9.27
CA SER A 41 -18.79 6.78 10.39
C SER A 41 -17.97 5.62 10.93
N VAL A 42 -17.30 4.84 10.06
CA VAL A 42 -16.36 3.80 10.49
C VAL A 42 -15.21 4.40 11.29
N LEU A 43 -14.64 5.53 10.85
CA LEU A 43 -13.56 6.20 11.58
C LEU A 43 -13.98 6.64 12.98
N LEU A 44 -15.19 7.19 13.14
CA LEU A 44 -15.69 7.64 14.43
C LEU A 44 -15.82 6.46 15.41
N GLU A 45 -16.34 5.32 14.96
CA GLU A 45 -16.45 4.12 15.78
C GLU A 45 -15.08 3.53 16.15
N LEU A 46 -14.13 3.48 15.21
CA LEU A 46 -12.76 3.06 15.52
C LEU A 46 -12.08 3.97 16.57
N ARG A 47 -12.41 5.27 16.58
CA ARG A 47 -11.90 6.21 17.59
C ARG A 47 -12.47 5.93 18.97
N GLU A 48 -13.76 5.59 19.06
CA GLU A 48 -14.41 5.20 20.32
C GLU A 48 -13.80 3.91 20.90
N LEU A 49 -13.51 2.94 20.02
CA LEU A 49 -12.92 1.65 20.40
C LEU A 49 -11.39 1.67 20.55
N LYS A 50 -10.74 2.82 20.31
CA LYS A 50 -9.28 2.94 20.26
C LYS A 50 -8.58 2.30 21.46
N GLN A 51 -9.03 2.61 22.68
CA GLN A 51 -8.36 2.11 23.87
C GLN A 51 -8.42 0.57 23.94
N GLN A 52 -9.57 -0.01 23.59
CA GLN A 52 -9.78 -1.47 23.59
C GLN A 52 -8.87 -2.13 22.56
N TYR A 53 -8.85 -1.61 21.33
CA TYR A 53 -8.01 -2.14 20.26
C TYR A 53 -6.52 -2.03 20.58
N MET A 54 -6.06 -0.89 21.10
CA MET A 54 -4.65 -0.65 21.41
C MET A 54 -4.09 -1.57 22.49
N THR A 55 -4.95 -2.13 23.35
CA THR A 55 -4.58 -3.11 24.39
C THR A 55 -4.94 -4.55 24.03
N SER A 56 -5.45 -4.80 22.83
CA SER A 56 -5.89 -6.12 22.36
C SER A 56 -4.88 -6.77 21.41
N GLN A 57 -5.12 -8.04 21.07
CA GLN A 57 -4.41 -8.76 20.01
C GLN A 57 -4.53 -8.08 18.62
N TRP A 58 -5.55 -7.24 18.42
CA TRP A 58 -5.80 -6.56 17.16
C TRP A 58 -5.06 -5.23 17.01
N LYS A 59 -4.17 -4.84 17.93
CA LYS A 59 -3.47 -3.54 17.91
C LYS A 59 -2.88 -3.21 16.53
N GLU A 60 -2.14 -4.13 15.92
CA GLU A 60 -1.49 -3.91 14.62
C GLU A 60 -2.52 -3.75 13.50
N SER A 61 -3.48 -4.68 13.40
CA SER A 61 -4.58 -4.59 12.43
C SER A 61 -5.41 -3.32 12.59
N PHE A 62 -5.59 -2.87 13.84
CA PHE A 62 -6.30 -1.63 14.16
C PHE A 62 -5.52 -0.42 13.67
N CYS A 63 -4.22 -0.33 13.98
CA CYS A 63 -3.35 0.73 13.50
C CYS A 63 -3.35 0.83 11.96
N GLN A 64 -3.23 -0.31 11.27
CA GLN A 64 -3.30 -0.34 9.81
C GLN A 64 -4.66 0.15 9.31
N PHE A 65 -5.76 -0.42 9.82
CA PHE A 65 -7.09 -0.08 9.32
C PHE A 65 -7.49 1.35 9.62
N ILE A 66 -7.31 1.83 10.86
CA ILE A 66 -7.64 3.21 11.20
C ILE A 66 -6.75 4.21 10.46
N GLY A 67 -5.48 3.87 10.21
CA GLY A 67 -4.60 4.67 9.37
C GLY A 67 -5.10 4.78 7.93
N THR A 68 -5.49 3.64 7.33
CA THR A 68 -6.11 3.60 6.00
C THR A 68 -7.40 4.41 5.94
N VAL A 69 -8.31 4.26 6.90
CA VAL A 69 -9.57 5.02 6.91
C VAL A 69 -9.33 6.52 7.15
N ASN A 70 -8.31 6.91 7.94
CA ASN A 70 -7.91 8.31 8.06
C ASN A 70 -7.49 8.89 6.70
N SER A 71 -6.78 8.13 5.85
CA SER A 71 -6.43 8.62 4.51
C SER A 71 -7.67 8.82 3.63
N TYR A 72 -8.76 8.07 3.83
CA TYR A 72 -9.98 8.20 3.02
C TYR A 72 -10.74 9.50 3.31
N VAL A 73 -10.63 10.01 4.55
CA VAL A 73 -11.25 11.29 4.97
C VAL A 73 -10.31 12.49 4.84
N GLY A 74 -9.09 12.31 4.32
CA GLY A 74 -8.11 13.40 4.19
C GLY A 74 -7.29 13.71 5.45
N ASN A 75 -7.35 12.87 6.48
CA ASN A 75 -6.57 13.03 7.72
C ASN A 75 -5.18 12.41 7.60
N TYR A 76 -4.37 12.87 6.64
CA TYR A 76 -3.10 12.22 6.28
C TYR A 76 -2.08 12.19 7.42
N SER A 77 -1.97 13.26 8.22
CA SER A 77 -1.05 13.27 9.37
C SER A 77 -1.40 12.20 10.42
N GLU A 78 -2.68 12.03 10.72
CA GLU A 78 -3.14 10.94 11.62
C GLU A 78 -2.91 9.56 10.99
N ALA A 79 -3.09 9.43 9.67
CA ALA A 79 -2.84 8.20 8.96
C ALA A 79 -1.39 7.71 9.17
N MET A 80 -0.42 8.61 9.03
CA MET A 80 1.00 8.32 9.30
C MET A 80 1.24 7.92 10.77
N VAL A 81 0.68 8.68 11.72
CA VAL A 81 0.85 8.40 13.16
C VAL A 81 0.42 6.98 13.54
N TYR A 82 -0.68 6.47 12.97
CA TYR A 82 -1.12 5.10 13.28
C TYR A 82 -0.25 4.04 12.64
N PHE A 83 0.27 4.27 11.43
CA PHE A 83 1.20 3.34 10.81
C PHE A 83 2.54 3.28 11.54
N ASP A 84 3.06 4.42 11.99
CA ASP A 84 4.34 4.51 12.73
C ASP A 84 4.29 3.86 14.11
N LYS A 85 3.12 3.82 14.76
CA LYS A 85 2.90 3.10 16.03
C LYS A 85 3.12 1.59 15.97
N GLN A 86 3.30 1.02 14.78
CA GLN A 86 3.69 -0.38 14.60
C GLN A 86 5.18 -0.62 14.94
N GLY A 87 5.98 0.44 15.16
CA GLY A 87 7.28 0.33 15.81
C GLY A 87 8.46 0.02 14.89
N ARG A 88 8.40 0.45 13.62
CA ARG A 88 9.56 0.43 12.72
C ARG A 88 10.36 1.71 12.92
N TYR A 89 11.56 1.59 13.47
CA TYR A 89 12.49 2.70 13.67
C TYR A 89 13.73 2.49 12.80
N PRO A 90 13.92 3.27 11.73
CA PRO A 90 15.13 3.23 10.93
C PRO A 90 16.36 3.67 11.74
N SER A 91 17.55 3.45 11.16
CA SER A 91 18.81 3.87 11.78
C SER A 91 18.87 5.40 11.94
N ASN A 92 19.44 5.84 13.06
CA ASN A 92 19.74 7.25 13.33
C ASN A 92 21.07 7.72 12.70
N ALA A 93 21.78 6.85 11.97
CA ALA A 93 23.01 7.25 11.28
C ALA A 93 22.74 8.34 10.24
N LEU A 94 23.72 9.21 9.96
CA LEU A 94 23.61 10.22 8.90
C LEU A 94 23.84 9.57 7.52
N GLY A 95 22.87 9.67 6.61
CA GLY A 95 22.92 9.08 5.27
C GLY A 95 23.89 9.75 4.27
N TYR A 96 24.66 10.77 4.67
CA TYR A 96 25.48 11.61 3.76
C TYR A 96 26.41 10.83 2.84
N GLN A 97 27.10 9.81 3.37
CA GLN A 97 28.10 9.05 2.59
C GLN A 97 27.48 8.27 1.42
N ASN A 98 26.17 8.06 1.44
CA ASN A 98 25.48 7.25 0.45
C ASN A 98 25.25 7.98 -0.88
N PHE A 99 25.39 9.31 -0.92
CA PHE A 99 25.11 10.11 -2.12
C PHE A 99 26.35 10.60 -2.88
N TYR A 100 27.57 10.20 -2.49
CA TYR A 100 28.77 10.62 -3.18
C TYR A 100 28.75 10.17 -4.66
N GLY A 101 28.87 11.15 -5.57
CA GLY A 101 28.81 10.91 -7.01
C GLY A 101 27.39 10.79 -7.59
N TYR A 102 26.34 10.96 -6.79
CA TYR A 102 24.94 11.00 -7.24
C TYR A 102 24.37 12.42 -7.19
N LYS A 103 23.47 12.72 -8.11
CA LYS A 103 22.73 13.99 -8.17
C LYS A 103 21.23 13.72 -8.26
N PRO A 104 20.39 14.54 -7.61
CA PRO A 104 18.95 14.43 -7.77
C PRO A 104 18.57 14.82 -9.20
N VAL A 105 17.76 13.98 -9.83
CA VAL A 105 17.15 14.23 -11.14
C VAL A 105 15.64 14.01 -11.05
N ASN A 106 14.87 14.71 -11.86
CA ASN A 106 13.41 14.58 -11.88
C ASN A 106 13.00 13.12 -12.12
N ALA A 107 12.24 12.54 -11.17
CA ALA A 107 11.90 11.13 -11.21
C ALA A 107 11.07 10.75 -12.45
N LEU A 108 10.16 11.64 -12.89
CA LEU A 108 9.33 11.40 -14.07
C LEU A 108 10.17 11.26 -15.34
N GLN A 109 11.23 12.07 -15.49
CA GLN A 109 12.13 12.00 -16.64
C GLN A 109 12.94 10.69 -16.67
N VAL A 110 13.39 10.23 -15.51
CA VAL A 110 14.11 8.95 -15.38
C VAL A 110 13.18 7.80 -15.74
N ILE A 111 11.98 7.75 -15.15
CA ILE A 111 11.00 6.69 -15.41
C ILE A 111 10.54 6.71 -16.87
N GLN A 112 10.36 7.90 -17.46
CA GLN A 112 10.08 8.04 -18.89
C GLN A 112 11.16 7.40 -19.77
N SER A 113 12.44 7.57 -19.40
CA SER A 113 13.57 6.99 -20.15
C SER A 113 13.63 5.47 -19.97
N VAL A 114 13.44 4.98 -18.75
CA VAL A 114 13.38 3.53 -18.46
C VAL A 114 12.22 2.85 -19.19
N ALA A 115 11.10 3.56 -19.35
CA ALA A 115 9.93 3.07 -20.07
C ALA A 115 10.20 2.79 -21.56
N ASP A 116 11.29 3.30 -22.16
CA ASP A 116 11.65 2.98 -23.55
C ASP A 116 12.13 1.53 -23.72
N SER A 117 12.81 0.97 -22.72
CA SER A 117 13.32 -0.41 -22.74
C SER A 117 12.52 -1.38 -21.85
N SER A 118 11.62 -0.87 -21.02
CA SER A 118 10.83 -1.70 -20.10
C SER A 118 9.51 -2.12 -20.72
N GLN A 119 9.23 -3.43 -20.71
CA GLN A 119 7.91 -3.97 -21.04
C GLN A 119 6.94 -3.83 -19.86
N VAL A 120 7.41 -4.11 -18.64
CA VAL A 120 6.58 -4.11 -17.43
C VAL A 120 7.25 -3.23 -16.38
N ILE A 121 6.47 -2.34 -15.77
CA ILE A 121 6.93 -1.47 -14.68
C ILE A 121 6.03 -1.71 -13.48
N PHE A 122 6.62 -2.04 -12.34
CA PHE A 122 5.96 -2.19 -11.06
C PHE A 122 6.31 -0.98 -10.20
N ILE A 123 5.31 -0.37 -9.55
CA ILE A 123 5.52 0.69 -8.56
C ILE A 123 4.75 0.33 -7.29
N ASN A 124 5.35 0.56 -6.13
CA ASN A 124 4.69 0.27 -4.86
C ASN A 124 3.98 1.49 -4.27
N GLU A 125 3.18 1.29 -3.22
CA GLU A 125 2.65 2.36 -2.38
C GLU A 125 2.52 1.91 -0.93
N ALA A 126 2.58 2.87 -0.01
CA ALA A 126 1.99 2.69 1.31
C ALA A 126 0.50 3.07 1.28
N HIS A 127 -0.40 2.17 1.69
CA HIS A 127 -1.86 2.33 1.55
C HIS A 127 -2.45 3.57 2.25
N HIS A 128 -1.71 4.14 3.19
CA HIS A 128 -2.10 5.29 4.01
C HIS A 128 -1.51 6.61 3.51
N VAL A 129 -0.74 6.60 2.42
CA VAL A 129 -0.02 7.77 1.88
C VAL A 129 -0.51 8.07 0.45
N PRO A 130 -1.55 8.90 0.27
CA PRO A 130 -2.09 9.24 -1.05
C PRO A 130 -1.11 9.97 -1.97
N LEU A 131 -0.02 10.52 -1.45
CA LEU A 131 1.07 11.11 -2.24
C LEU A 131 1.62 10.13 -3.29
N HIS A 132 1.78 8.85 -2.94
CA HIS A 132 2.25 7.80 -3.87
C HIS A 132 1.30 7.60 -5.06
N ARG A 133 0.00 7.75 -4.82
CA ARG A 133 -1.05 7.66 -5.86
C ARG A 133 -1.03 8.89 -6.75
N ALA A 134 -0.85 10.07 -6.16
CA ALA A 134 -0.68 11.32 -6.90
C ALA A 134 0.54 11.28 -7.82
N PHE A 135 1.65 10.69 -7.38
CA PHE A 135 2.83 10.46 -8.22
C PHE A 135 2.53 9.46 -9.36
N SER A 136 1.88 8.34 -9.04
CA SER A 136 1.46 7.33 -10.05
C SER A 136 0.53 7.92 -11.11
N ILE A 137 -0.35 8.86 -10.74
CA ILE A 137 -1.20 9.60 -11.69
C ILE A 137 -0.38 10.37 -12.72
N GLN A 138 0.71 11.02 -12.30
CA GLN A 138 1.59 11.76 -13.22
C GLN A 138 2.29 10.81 -14.21
N LEU A 139 2.62 9.60 -13.78
CA LEU A 139 3.22 8.58 -14.63
C LEU A 139 2.26 8.03 -15.69
N LEU A 140 0.95 7.96 -15.42
CA LEU A 140 0.00 7.35 -16.36
C LEU A 140 0.08 7.95 -17.77
N LYS A 141 0.10 9.27 -17.90
CA LYS A 141 0.17 9.90 -19.24
C LYS A 141 1.51 9.64 -19.92
N ILE A 142 2.60 9.68 -19.15
CA ILE A 142 3.95 9.40 -19.63
C ILE A 142 4.03 7.97 -20.18
N LEU A 143 3.63 6.99 -19.37
CA LEU A 143 3.66 5.57 -19.73
C LEU A 143 2.71 5.27 -20.88
N TYR A 144 1.53 5.88 -20.93
CA TYR A 144 0.63 5.73 -22.07
C TYR A 144 1.28 6.20 -23.38
N ASN A 145 1.97 7.35 -23.36
CA ASN A 145 2.70 7.84 -24.53
C ASN A 145 3.88 6.92 -24.92
N LYS A 146 4.39 6.11 -23.97
CA LYS A 146 5.44 5.08 -24.19
C LYS A 146 4.88 3.70 -24.56
N GLY A 147 3.60 3.62 -24.90
CA GLY A 147 2.96 2.41 -25.40
C GLY A 147 2.38 1.49 -24.32
N PHE A 148 2.42 1.87 -23.04
CA PHE A 148 1.72 1.13 -21.99
C PHE A 148 0.21 1.24 -22.20
N ARG A 149 -0.49 0.10 -22.19
CA ARG A 149 -1.94 0.01 -22.44
C ARG A 149 -2.69 -0.71 -21.33
N TYR A 150 -1.98 -1.40 -20.45
CA TYR A 150 -2.57 -2.08 -19.30
C TYR A 150 -2.13 -1.39 -18.01
N PHE A 151 -3.13 -1.08 -17.17
CA PHE A 151 -2.90 -0.64 -15.80
C PHE A 151 -3.49 -1.69 -14.87
N ALA A 152 -2.66 -2.38 -14.11
CA ALA A 152 -3.10 -3.35 -13.13
C ALA A 152 -2.85 -2.80 -11.73
N ALA A 153 -3.82 -2.92 -10.83
CA ALA A 153 -3.72 -2.31 -9.51
C ALA A 153 -4.24 -3.27 -8.42
N GLU A 154 -3.58 -3.26 -7.26
CA GLU A 154 -4.02 -4.04 -6.09
C GLU A 154 -5.45 -3.70 -5.71
N THR A 155 -6.12 -4.56 -4.93
CA THR A 155 -7.47 -4.38 -4.39
C THR A 155 -8.60 -4.53 -5.41
N LEU A 156 -8.30 -4.32 -6.70
CA LEU A 156 -9.32 -4.35 -7.74
C LEU A 156 -10.05 -5.70 -7.73
N ASN A 157 -11.37 -5.61 -7.60
CA ASN A 157 -12.28 -6.73 -7.53
C ASN A 157 -12.52 -7.26 -8.94
N GLU A 158 -12.20 -8.54 -9.17
CA GLU A 158 -12.42 -9.16 -10.47
C GLU A 158 -13.89 -9.26 -10.86
N MET A 159 -14.83 -9.13 -9.91
CA MET A 159 -16.27 -9.17 -10.15
C MET A 159 -16.80 -7.88 -10.78
N ASP A 160 -16.07 -6.75 -10.71
CA ASP A 160 -16.44 -5.50 -11.39
C ASP A 160 -16.08 -5.55 -12.89
N LYS A 161 -16.83 -6.36 -13.65
CA LYS A 161 -16.62 -6.55 -15.09
C LYS A 161 -16.86 -5.27 -15.90
N GLU A 162 -17.68 -4.36 -15.37
CA GLU A 162 -18.12 -3.14 -16.03
C GLU A 162 -17.16 -1.96 -15.81
N LEU A 163 -16.13 -2.07 -14.95
CA LEU A 163 -15.21 -0.97 -14.63
C LEU A 163 -14.65 -0.28 -15.89
N ASN A 164 -14.22 -1.10 -16.86
CA ASN A 164 -13.62 -0.61 -18.09
C ASN A 164 -14.63 0.10 -19.01
N ASP A 165 -15.91 -0.22 -18.95
CA ASP A 165 -16.93 0.38 -19.81
C ASP A 165 -17.58 1.59 -19.13
N ARG A 166 -17.79 1.49 -17.82
CA ARG A 166 -18.39 2.53 -16.97
C ARG A 166 -17.43 3.69 -16.68
N LYS A 167 -16.11 3.48 -16.72
CA LYS A 167 -15.04 4.50 -16.60
C LYS A 167 -14.89 5.20 -15.24
N TYR A 168 -15.44 4.65 -14.15
CA TYR A 168 -15.20 5.12 -12.78
C TYR A 168 -15.21 3.95 -11.79
N PRO A 169 -14.68 4.08 -10.55
CA PRO A 169 -14.88 3.06 -9.50
C PRO A 169 -16.23 3.23 -8.79
N LEU A 170 -16.80 2.14 -8.27
CA LEU A 170 -17.93 2.12 -7.34
C LEU A 170 -17.41 1.90 -5.92
N LEU A 171 -17.96 2.67 -4.98
CA LEU A 171 -17.64 2.55 -3.57
C LEU A 171 -17.94 1.13 -3.07
N HIS A 172 -17.00 0.56 -2.31
CA HIS A 172 -17.11 -0.76 -1.66
C HIS A 172 -17.30 -1.93 -2.63
N PHE A 173 -17.13 -1.72 -3.95
CA PHE A 173 -17.32 -2.76 -4.95
C PHE A 173 -16.13 -2.91 -5.89
N THR A 174 -15.59 -1.81 -6.43
CA THR A 174 -14.45 -1.88 -7.36
C THR A 174 -13.16 -2.34 -6.68
N GLY A 175 -12.98 -2.04 -5.41
CA GLY A 175 -11.84 -2.46 -4.59
C GLY A 175 -11.73 -1.60 -3.33
N GLY A 176 -11.29 -2.17 -2.20
CA GLY A 176 -11.28 -1.49 -0.90
C GLY A 176 -10.45 -0.19 -0.92
N TYR A 177 -9.24 -0.23 -1.49
CA TYR A 177 -8.41 0.98 -1.59
C TYR A 177 -8.93 2.01 -2.59
N THR A 178 -9.81 1.64 -3.52
CA THR A 178 -10.38 2.57 -4.50
C THR A 178 -11.40 3.55 -3.90
N ASP A 179 -11.84 3.30 -2.68
CA ASP A 179 -12.71 4.19 -1.91
C ASP A 179 -11.97 5.45 -1.44
N GLU A 180 -10.63 5.41 -1.38
CA GLU A 180 -9.83 6.61 -1.13
C GLU A 180 -9.90 7.56 -2.34
N PRO A 181 -10.16 8.87 -2.13
CA PRO A 181 -10.37 9.82 -3.21
C PRO A 181 -9.28 9.87 -4.29
N VAL A 182 -8.00 9.84 -3.91
CA VAL A 182 -6.86 9.89 -4.84
C VAL A 182 -6.67 8.55 -5.57
N TYR A 183 -6.86 7.40 -4.92
CA TYR A 183 -6.88 6.10 -5.59
C TYR A 183 -8.00 6.04 -6.62
N GLY A 184 -9.21 6.44 -6.23
CA GLY A 184 -10.32 6.52 -7.17
C GLY A 184 -10.00 7.44 -8.36
N HIS A 185 -9.25 8.53 -8.12
CA HIS A 185 -8.77 9.40 -9.20
C HIS A 185 -7.69 8.77 -10.08
N LEU A 186 -6.79 7.95 -9.51
CA LEU A 186 -5.80 7.15 -10.25
C LEU A 186 -6.50 6.22 -11.24
N VAL A 187 -7.48 5.45 -10.79
CA VAL A 187 -8.27 4.54 -11.64
C VAL A 187 -9.05 5.32 -12.71
N ARG A 188 -9.75 6.40 -12.35
CA ARG A 188 -10.46 7.27 -13.33
C ARG A 188 -9.51 7.84 -14.38
N THR A 189 -8.31 8.23 -13.98
CA THR A 189 -7.32 8.80 -14.91
C THR A 189 -6.77 7.74 -15.85
N ALA A 190 -6.48 6.52 -15.38
CA ALA A 190 -6.08 5.42 -16.24
C ALA A 190 -7.16 5.11 -17.29
N LEU A 191 -8.41 4.97 -16.86
CA LEU A 191 -9.56 4.71 -17.75
C LEU A 191 -9.76 5.82 -18.79
N ARG A 192 -9.67 7.09 -18.38
CA ARG A 192 -9.79 8.26 -19.26
C ARG A 192 -8.68 8.35 -20.30
N LEU A 193 -7.46 7.96 -19.94
CA LEU A 193 -6.32 7.95 -20.86
C LEU A 193 -6.39 6.81 -21.89
N GLY A 194 -7.25 5.81 -21.65
CA GLY A 194 -7.42 4.66 -22.54
C GLY A 194 -6.66 3.41 -22.09
N PHE A 195 -6.17 3.36 -20.85
CA PHE A 195 -5.69 2.10 -20.29
C PHE A 195 -6.85 1.12 -20.14
N LYS A 196 -6.58 -0.15 -20.41
CA LYS A 196 -7.38 -1.26 -19.89
C LYS A 196 -6.96 -1.51 -18.45
N VAL A 197 -7.89 -1.30 -17.53
CA VAL A 197 -7.67 -1.52 -16.10
C VAL A 197 -7.93 -2.98 -15.76
N VAL A 198 -6.97 -3.64 -15.10
CA VAL A 198 -7.00 -5.09 -14.84
C VAL A 198 -6.89 -5.37 -13.36
N ALA A 199 -7.87 -6.09 -12.83
CA ALA A 199 -7.80 -6.69 -11.50
C ALA A 199 -6.78 -7.83 -11.51
N TYR A 200 -5.78 -7.79 -10.62
CA TYR A 200 -4.84 -8.90 -10.43
C TYR A 200 -4.97 -9.59 -9.08
N GLU A 201 -5.79 -9.07 -8.17
CA GLU A 201 -5.95 -9.62 -6.83
C GLU A 201 -6.27 -11.13 -6.84
N HIS A 202 -5.70 -11.87 -5.89
CA HIS A 202 -6.01 -13.28 -5.71
C HIS A 202 -7.21 -13.44 -4.77
N THR A 203 -8.30 -13.95 -5.32
CA THR A 203 -9.61 -14.04 -4.65
C THR A 203 -9.91 -15.44 -4.10
N VAL A 204 -9.04 -16.43 -4.34
CA VAL A 204 -9.23 -17.78 -3.81
C VAL A 204 -8.96 -17.75 -2.30
N PRO A 205 -9.92 -18.18 -1.45
CA PRO A 205 -9.72 -18.21 -0.01
C PRO A 205 -8.57 -19.15 0.36
N CYS A 206 -7.74 -18.70 1.30
CA CYS A 206 -6.76 -19.56 1.97
C CYS A 206 -7.24 -19.85 3.40
N ASP A 207 -7.22 -21.12 3.82
CA ASP A 207 -7.49 -21.53 5.20
C ASP A 207 -6.14 -21.77 5.90
N PRO A 208 -5.65 -20.85 6.76
CA PRO A 208 -4.34 -20.98 7.39
C PRO A 208 -4.22 -22.20 8.33
N ARG A 209 -5.33 -22.91 8.61
CA ARG A 209 -5.32 -24.18 9.35
C ARG A 209 -5.04 -25.40 8.47
N LYS A 210 -5.13 -25.25 7.15
CA LYS A 210 -5.01 -26.33 6.16
C LYS A 210 -3.94 -26.06 5.12
N ASP A 211 -3.74 -24.80 4.81
CA ASP A 211 -2.91 -24.34 3.72
C ASP A 211 -1.58 -23.81 4.25
N ASP A 212 -0.49 -24.30 3.67
CA ASP A 212 0.84 -23.78 3.95
C ASP A 212 0.99 -22.40 3.29
N ASN A 213 1.40 -21.42 4.10
CA ASN A 213 1.84 -20.08 3.67
C ASN A 213 0.86 -19.34 2.75
N CYS A 214 -0.29 -18.93 3.30
CA CYS A 214 -1.31 -18.14 2.61
C CYS A 214 -0.78 -16.88 1.92
N GLN A 215 0.23 -16.24 2.49
CA GLN A 215 0.84 -15.06 1.88
C GLN A 215 1.46 -15.43 0.52
N ASN A 216 2.32 -16.44 0.47
CA ASN A 216 2.95 -16.86 -0.78
C ASN A 216 1.94 -17.34 -1.83
N GLN A 217 0.83 -17.95 -1.40
CA GLN A 217 -0.25 -18.31 -2.32
C GLN A 217 -0.89 -17.07 -2.96
N ARG A 218 -1.16 -16.03 -2.16
CA ARG A 218 -1.64 -14.74 -2.67
C ARG A 218 -0.65 -14.11 -3.64
N GLU A 219 0.64 -14.01 -3.29
CA GLU A 219 1.68 -13.43 -4.16
C GLU A 219 1.76 -14.15 -5.52
N ARG A 220 1.76 -15.50 -5.49
CA ARG A 220 1.79 -16.30 -6.72
C ARG A 220 0.52 -16.15 -7.53
N GLY A 221 -0.64 -16.17 -6.87
CA GLY A 221 -1.94 -16.01 -7.53
C GLY A 221 -2.07 -14.63 -8.19
N GLN A 222 -1.55 -13.58 -7.55
CA GLN A 222 -1.50 -12.25 -8.11
C GLN A 222 -0.62 -12.17 -9.37
N ALA A 223 0.58 -12.77 -9.31
CA ALA A 223 1.48 -12.87 -10.46
C ALA A 223 0.86 -13.68 -11.61
N GLN A 224 0.21 -14.81 -11.30
CA GLN A 224 -0.48 -15.65 -12.27
C GLN A 224 -1.63 -14.90 -12.96
N ASN A 225 -2.41 -14.12 -12.19
CA ASN A 225 -3.48 -13.30 -12.74
C ASN A 225 -2.96 -12.24 -13.74
N LEU A 226 -1.80 -11.62 -13.49
CA LEU A 226 -1.18 -10.70 -14.45
C LEU A 226 -0.86 -11.42 -15.77
N TYR A 227 -0.34 -12.65 -15.70
CA TYR A 227 -0.09 -13.47 -16.88
C TYR A 227 -1.39 -13.84 -17.60
N ASP A 228 -2.32 -14.51 -16.93
CA ASP A 228 -3.54 -15.07 -17.54
C ASP A 228 -4.43 -14.00 -18.17
N ARG A 229 -4.51 -12.82 -17.53
CA ARG A 229 -5.45 -11.75 -17.93
C ARG A 229 -4.86 -10.83 -18.99
N ILE A 230 -3.54 -10.79 -19.13
CA ILE A 230 -2.84 -9.87 -20.04
C ILE A 230 -1.93 -10.66 -20.99
N LEU A 231 -0.82 -11.19 -20.47
CA LEU A 231 0.29 -11.70 -21.28
C LEU A 231 -0.03 -13.00 -22.03
N ALA A 232 -0.92 -13.84 -21.50
CA ALA A 232 -1.37 -15.05 -22.19
C ALA A 232 -2.07 -14.72 -23.54
N LYS A 233 -2.68 -13.53 -23.64
CA LYS A 233 -3.38 -13.05 -24.84
C LYS A 233 -2.53 -12.10 -25.67
N GLU A 234 -1.74 -11.26 -25.01
CA GLU A 234 -0.89 -10.26 -25.63
C GLU A 234 0.52 -10.32 -25.01
N PRO A 235 1.39 -11.24 -25.47
CA PRO A 235 2.70 -11.47 -24.87
C PRO A 235 3.65 -10.26 -24.92
N SER A 236 3.40 -9.31 -25.83
CA SER A 236 4.16 -8.06 -25.99
C SER A 236 3.54 -6.87 -25.25
N ALA A 237 2.50 -7.09 -24.45
CA ALA A 237 1.79 -6.02 -23.77
C ALA A 237 2.71 -5.25 -22.83
N LYS A 238 2.61 -3.91 -22.89
CA LYS A 238 3.28 -3.04 -21.92
C LYS A 238 2.37 -2.74 -20.74
N ILE A 239 2.81 -3.08 -19.53
CA ILE A 239 1.99 -3.16 -18.31
C ILE A 239 2.56 -2.24 -17.22
N PHE A 240 1.71 -1.38 -16.67
CA PHE A 240 2.01 -0.63 -15.46
C PHE A 240 1.26 -1.26 -14.30
N VAL A 241 1.99 -1.74 -13.30
CA VAL A 241 1.43 -2.40 -12.11
C VAL A 241 1.63 -1.50 -10.88
N HIS A 242 0.56 -1.25 -10.15
CA HIS A 242 0.55 -0.47 -8.91
C HIS A 242 0.15 -1.38 -7.74
N ALA A 243 1.09 -1.59 -6.81
CA ALA A 243 0.95 -2.57 -5.74
C ALA A 243 1.28 -1.99 -4.36
N GLY A 244 0.82 -2.61 -3.30
CA GLY A 244 1.12 -2.25 -1.93
C GLY A 244 2.50 -2.74 -1.51
N TYR A 245 3.24 -1.90 -0.80
CA TYR A 245 4.43 -2.24 -0.04
C TYR A 245 5.43 -3.13 -0.83
N GLY A 246 5.74 -4.31 -0.30
CA GLY A 246 6.78 -5.17 -0.82
C GLY A 246 6.32 -6.14 -1.91
N HIS A 247 5.06 -6.09 -2.38
CA HIS A 247 4.61 -6.97 -3.48
C HIS A 247 5.53 -6.90 -4.71
N ILE A 248 6.22 -5.77 -4.89
CA ILE A 248 7.15 -5.56 -6.00
C ILE A 248 8.60 -5.99 -5.70
N ASP A 249 8.91 -6.50 -4.51
CA ASP A 249 10.27 -6.90 -4.12
C ASP A 249 10.75 -8.09 -4.97
N GLU A 250 11.92 -7.97 -5.58
CA GLU A 250 12.50 -9.00 -6.45
C GLU A 250 13.30 -10.07 -5.72
N LYS A 251 13.66 -9.82 -4.45
CA LYS A 251 14.51 -10.69 -3.62
C LYS A 251 13.69 -11.59 -2.71
N GLY A 252 12.78 -10.99 -1.94
CA GLY A 252 12.04 -11.66 -0.87
C GLY A 252 12.89 -12.07 0.33
N SER A 253 12.42 -13.09 1.06
CA SER A 253 13.09 -13.69 2.22
C SER A 253 12.93 -15.22 2.20
N ASP A 254 13.49 -15.92 3.18
CA ASP A 254 13.40 -17.38 3.28
C ASP A 254 11.94 -17.88 3.37
N ASN A 255 11.06 -17.11 3.99
CA ASN A 255 9.67 -17.50 4.25
C ASN A 255 8.65 -16.76 3.38
N TRP A 256 9.07 -15.79 2.58
CA TRP A 256 8.16 -14.97 1.77
C TRP A 256 8.73 -14.69 0.39
N ILE A 257 7.95 -15.04 -0.64
CA ILE A 257 8.27 -14.88 -2.05
C ILE A 257 7.30 -13.84 -2.63
N PRO A 258 7.76 -12.63 -2.97
CA PRO A 258 6.88 -11.57 -3.42
C PRO A 258 6.35 -11.79 -4.84
N MET A 259 5.26 -11.09 -5.17
CA MET A 259 4.61 -11.14 -6.48
C MET A 259 5.56 -10.84 -7.63
N ALA A 260 6.46 -9.86 -7.53
CA ALA A 260 7.43 -9.55 -8.60
C ALA A 260 8.36 -10.74 -8.91
N LYS A 261 8.81 -11.46 -7.88
CA LYS A 261 9.65 -12.64 -8.04
C LYS A 261 8.89 -13.77 -8.71
N TYR A 262 7.66 -14.08 -8.26
CA TYR A 262 6.81 -15.05 -8.95
C TYR A 262 6.47 -14.63 -10.38
N PHE A 263 6.22 -13.36 -10.62
CA PHE A 263 5.92 -12.83 -11.94
C PHE A 263 7.07 -13.10 -12.91
N LYS A 264 8.31 -12.87 -12.49
CA LYS A 264 9.50 -13.20 -13.27
C LYS A 264 9.63 -14.69 -13.54
N GLU A 265 9.40 -15.54 -12.54
CA GLU A 265 9.43 -17.00 -12.70
C GLU A 265 8.37 -17.50 -13.69
N ILE A 266 7.14 -16.99 -13.61
CA ILE A 266 6.00 -17.42 -14.43
C ILE A 266 6.16 -16.94 -15.88
N THR A 267 6.61 -15.70 -16.07
CA THR A 267 6.57 -15.02 -17.39
C THR A 267 7.91 -14.96 -18.10
N GLY A 268 9.01 -15.14 -17.38
CA GLY A 268 10.37 -14.87 -17.87
C GLY A 268 10.69 -13.37 -18.04
N ILE A 269 9.76 -12.46 -17.74
CA ILE A 269 9.95 -11.01 -17.85
C ILE A 269 10.49 -10.48 -16.52
N ASN A 270 11.63 -9.80 -16.56
CA ASN A 270 12.08 -9.01 -15.40
C ASN A 270 11.30 -7.68 -15.38
N PRO A 271 10.39 -7.44 -14.42
CA PRO A 271 9.75 -6.13 -14.30
C PRO A 271 10.80 -5.10 -13.88
N PHE A 272 10.63 -3.84 -14.30
CA PHE A 272 11.38 -2.74 -13.69
C PHE A 272 10.65 -2.26 -12.44
N THR A 273 11.30 -2.30 -11.28
CA THR A 273 10.66 -2.06 -9.98
C THR A 273 11.02 -0.70 -9.38
N ILE A 274 9.98 0.07 -9.02
CA ILE A 274 10.10 1.43 -8.47
C ILE A 274 9.58 1.44 -7.05
N ASP A 275 10.48 1.61 -6.09
CA ASP A 275 10.14 1.82 -4.69
C ASP A 275 9.93 3.31 -4.41
N GLN A 276 8.71 3.70 -4.10
CA GLN A 276 8.37 5.08 -3.71
C GLN A 276 7.94 5.19 -2.24
N GLN A 277 7.78 4.07 -1.52
CA GLN A 277 7.35 4.11 -0.12
C GLN A 277 8.49 4.33 0.89
N THR A 278 9.73 3.96 0.55
CA THR A 278 10.82 3.96 1.55
C THR A 278 11.40 5.35 1.79
N MET A 279 11.49 6.18 0.75
CA MET A 279 12.09 7.52 0.80
C MET A 279 10.99 8.58 0.79
N THR A 280 10.16 8.57 1.83
CA THR A 280 8.99 9.45 1.98
C THR A 280 8.85 9.95 3.43
N GLU A 281 8.00 10.95 3.63
CA GLU A 281 7.74 11.54 4.95
C GLU A 281 7.00 10.56 5.89
N HIS A 282 7.26 10.71 7.18
CA HIS A 282 6.53 10.01 8.24
C HIS A 282 5.94 11.00 9.25
N SER A 283 5.27 10.50 10.30
CA SER A 283 4.70 11.38 11.33
C SER A 283 5.74 12.13 12.18
N SER A 284 6.99 11.66 12.18
CA SER A 284 8.14 12.28 12.83
C SER A 284 9.43 11.81 12.15
N PRO A 285 10.51 12.62 12.12
CA PRO A 285 11.80 12.23 11.56
C PRO A 285 12.38 10.92 12.13
N GLU A 286 12.03 10.53 13.36
CA GLU A 286 12.49 9.28 13.98
C GLU A 286 12.01 8.00 13.26
N TYR A 287 10.96 8.11 12.44
CA TYR A 287 10.41 7.01 11.63
C TYR A 287 10.92 7.03 10.18
N GLU A 288 11.62 8.09 9.78
CA GLU A 288 12.11 8.27 8.41
C GLU A 288 13.45 7.57 8.19
N GLU A 289 13.74 7.19 6.95
CA GLU A 289 15.06 6.66 6.59
C GLU A 289 16.13 7.77 6.69
N ALA A 290 17.35 7.37 7.10
CA ALA A 290 18.47 8.28 7.30
C ALA A 290 18.82 9.10 6.04
N GLU A 291 18.74 8.46 4.89
CA GLU A 291 18.99 9.07 3.59
C GLU A 291 17.90 10.06 3.20
N TYR A 292 16.64 9.75 3.50
CA TYR A 292 15.51 10.66 3.26
C TYR A 292 15.66 11.94 4.08
N ARG A 293 15.85 11.81 5.40
CA ARG A 293 16.09 12.97 6.30
C ARG A 293 17.20 13.85 5.78
N TYR A 294 18.33 13.26 5.42
CA TYR A 294 19.49 13.99 4.91
C TYR A 294 19.14 14.82 3.66
N VAL A 295 18.44 14.21 2.70
CA VAL A 295 18.06 14.84 1.44
C VAL A 295 17.09 16.02 1.67
N VAL A 296 16.11 15.85 2.55
CA VAL A 296 15.13 16.89 2.91
C VAL A 296 15.79 18.03 3.70
N GLU A 297 16.57 17.73 4.75
CA GLU A 297 17.26 18.72 5.57
C GLU A 297 18.24 19.59 4.78
N LYS A 298 18.86 19.02 3.75
CA LYS A 298 19.77 19.75 2.84
C LYS A 298 19.05 20.45 1.68
N GLY A 299 17.73 20.26 1.54
CA GLY A 299 16.94 20.86 0.47
C GLY A 299 17.40 20.40 -0.92
N LEU A 300 17.87 19.15 -1.05
CA LEU A 300 18.40 18.62 -2.31
C LEU A 300 17.29 18.29 -3.31
N ILE A 301 16.06 18.13 -2.83
CA ILE A 301 14.88 17.85 -3.67
C ILE A 301 13.83 18.94 -3.47
N LYS A 302 13.11 19.26 -4.55
CA LYS A 302 11.96 20.20 -4.57
C LYS A 302 10.75 19.63 -5.31
N GLU A 303 10.93 18.46 -5.88
CA GLU A 303 10.00 17.68 -6.67
C GLU A 303 10.42 16.21 -6.53
N PRO A 304 9.55 15.23 -6.85
CA PRO A 304 9.92 13.82 -6.79
C PRO A 304 11.20 13.54 -7.58
N ALA A 305 12.19 12.98 -6.91
CA ALA A 305 13.53 12.83 -7.46
C ALA A 305 14.04 11.40 -7.36
N ILE A 306 14.89 11.04 -8.32
CA ILE A 306 15.72 9.85 -8.27
C ILE A 306 17.17 10.34 -8.23
N PHE A 307 18.00 9.73 -7.40
CA PHE A 307 19.43 10.04 -7.39
C PHE A 307 20.14 9.22 -8.46
N LYS A 308 20.90 9.89 -9.33
CA LYS A 308 21.59 9.27 -10.46
C LYS A 308 23.04 9.75 -10.52
N SER A 309 23.97 8.84 -10.77
CA SER A 309 25.39 9.18 -10.94
C SER A 309 25.73 9.61 -12.36
N ASP A 310 26.92 10.19 -12.53
CA ASP A 310 27.38 10.70 -13.83
C ASP A 310 27.57 9.57 -14.88
N ASP A 311 27.82 8.33 -14.44
CA ASP A 311 27.88 7.12 -15.30
C ASP A 311 26.50 6.49 -15.58
N GLY A 312 25.44 7.06 -15.03
CA GLY A 312 24.06 6.68 -15.30
C GLY A 312 23.44 5.69 -14.33
N LYS A 313 24.18 5.22 -13.32
CA LYS A 313 23.66 4.32 -12.29
C LYS A 313 22.60 5.01 -11.43
N LEU A 314 21.51 4.30 -11.15
CA LEU A 314 20.45 4.75 -10.26
C LEU A 314 20.80 4.39 -8.82
N TRP A 315 20.55 5.31 -7.90
CA TRP A 315 20.80 5.11 -6.50
C TRP A 315 19.74 4.19 -5.88
N ILE A 316 20.21 3.28 -5.03
CA ILE A 316 19.41 2.39 -4.20
C ILE A 316 20.08 2.28 -2.83
N GLN A 317 19.29 2.39 -1.78
CA GLN A 317 19.71 2.16 -0.41
C GLN A 317 20.33 0.77 -0.27
N GLU A 318 21.42 0.66 0.50
CA GLU A 318 22.27 -0.53 0.49
C GLU A 318 21.52 -1.84 0.75
N PHE A 319 20.63 -1.85 1.74
CA PHE A 319 19.86 -3.05 2.09
C PHE A 319 18.73 -3.38 1.11
N SER A 320 18.31 -2.42 0.29
CA SER A 320 17.32 -2.59 -0.78
C SER A 320 17.94 -3.05 -2.11
N ARG A 321 19.27 -3.15 -2.19
CA ARG A 321 19.97 -3.63 -3.39
C ARG A 321 19.52 -5.05 -3.76
N GLY A 322 19.01 -5.19 -4.97
CA GLY A 322 18.47 -6.44 -5.49
C GLY A 322 17.00 -6.71 -5.13
N SER A 323 16.40 -5.88 -4.27
CA SER A 323 14.94 -5.89 -4.04
C SER A 323 14.22 -4.96 -5.02
N TYR A 324 14.82 -3.81 -5.34
CA TYR A 324 14.24 -2.82 -6.26
C TYR A 324 15.29 -2.24 -7.22
N ASP A 325 14.86 -1.78 -8.39
CA ASP A 325 15.74 -1.14 -9.39
C ASP A 325 15.99 0.35 -9.11
N VAL A 326 15.00 1.06 -8.58
CA VAL A 326 15.13 2.48 -8.23
C VAL A 326 14.26 2.90 -7.04
N GLN A 327 14.70 3.94 -6.33
CA GLN A 327 13.97 4.59 -5.24
C GLN A 327 13.61 6.04 -5.57
N VAL A 328 12.35 6.41 -5.35
CA VAL A 328 11.84 7.78 -5.52
C VAL A 328 11.84 8.48 -4.17
N PHE A 329 12.49 9.65 -4.11
CA PHE A 329 12.45 10.56 -2.97
C PHE A 329 11.34 11.57 -3.18
N HIS A 330 10.39 11.64 -2.24
CA HIS A 330 9.32 12.63 -2.24
C HIS A 330 9.73 13.90 -1.49
N PRO A 331 9.41 15.12 -1.99
CA PRO A 331 9.85 16.38 -1.38
C PRO A 331 9.00 16.84 -0.20
#